data_AF-A0AAU8G7L2-F1
#
_entry.id   AF-A0AAU8G7L2-F1
#
_cell.length_a   1.000
_cell.length_b   1.000
_cell.length_c   1.000
_cell.angle_alpha   90.00
_cell.angle_beta   90.00
_cell.angle_gamma   90.00
#
_symmetry.space_group_name_H-M   'P 1'
#
loop_
_entity.id
_entity.type
_entity.pdbx_description
1 polymer ?
#
loop_
_entity_poly.entity_id
_entity_poly.type
_entity_poly.pdbx_seq_one_letter_code
_entity_poly.pdbx_strand_id
1 'polypeptide(L)'
;MDSGFRLYSSMVLLFGNKNYGDHLGFIVTRCPNCRSDQVFAVHQERRKLTVYFVPTIQYRVKQYMTCTRCVTRYEIAEELKTEIAERLMTKDQLDKVLGELSGGTPLTTPSCLVCSSSLNAGMKYCPQCGTRLI
;
A
#
# COMPACT_ATOMS: atom_id res chain seq x y z
N MET A 1 -7.03 19.86 -26.27
CA MET A 1 -7.74 19.90 -24.96
C MET A 1 -8.34 18.52 -24.77
N ASP A 2 -7.53 17.56 -24.34
CA ASP A 2 -7.98 16.21 -24.02
C ASP A 2 -7.61 15.93 -22.57
N SER A 3 -8.34 16.57 -21.65
CA SER A 3 -8.35 16.18 -20.24
C SER A 3 -9.14 14.88 -20.11
N GLY A 4 -8.50 13.77 -20.50
CA GLY A 4 -9.01 12.42 -20.34
C GLY A 4 -9.12 12.06 -18.86
N PHE A 5 -10.25 12.40 -18.25
CA PHE A 5 -10.59 11.99 -16.90
C PHE A 5 -10.83 10.47 -16.89
N ARG A 6 -9.81 9.69 -16.54
CA ARG A 6 -9.98 8.26 -16.28
C ARG A 6 -10.81 8.10 -15.00
N LEU A 7 -12.13 8.09 -15.13
CA LEU A 7 -13.07 7.82 -14.05
C LEU A 7 -12.91 6.35 -13.62
N TYR A 8 -12.09 6.12 -12.61
CA TYR A 8 -11.98 4.81 -11.99
C TYR A 8 -13.17 4.65 -11.03
N SER A 9 -14.24 4.03 -11.53
CA SER A 9 -15.42 3.68 -10.75
C SER A 9 -15.14 2.39 -9.99
N SER A 10 -14.86 2.51 -8.69
CA SER A 10 -14.82 1.33 -7.81
C SER A 10 -16.21 1.10 -7.23
N MET A 11 -16.55 -0.15 -6.91
CA MET A 11 -17.88 -0.50 -6.39
C MET A 11 -17.75 -1.32 -5.12
N VAL A 12 -18.49 -0.91 -4.08
CA VAL A 12 -18.53 -1.63 -2.80
C VAL A 12 -19.81 -2.44 -2.75
N LEU A 13 -19.68 -3.74 -2.48
CA LEU A 13 -20.80 -4.65 -2.23
C LEU A 13 -20.92 -4.90 -0.74
N LEU A 14 -22.06 -4.54 -0.14
CA LEU A 14 -22.36 -4.84 1.25
C LEU A 14 -23.43 -5.92 1.32
N PHE A 15 -23.13 -7.02 2.00
CA PHE A 15 -24.04 -8.14 2.18
C PHE A 15 -24.57 -8.16 3.60
N GLY A 16 -25.90 -8.19 3.75
CA GLY A 16 -26.59 -8.36 5.02
C GLY A 16 -27.45 -9.62 4.98
N ASN A 17 -27.32 -10.48 5.99
CA ASN A 17 -28.18 -11.65 6.17
C ASN A 17 -28.91 -11.53 7.49
N LYS A 18 -30.25 -11.62 7.48
CA LYS A 18 -31.06 -11.55 8.69
C LYS A 18 -32.24 -12.51 8.62
N ASN A 19 -32.44 -13.21 9.72
CA ASN A 19 -33.60 -14.07 9.94
C ASN A 19 -34.65 -13.29 10.75
N TYR A 20 -35.91 -13.49 10.41
CA TYR A 20 -37.08 -12.93 11.08
C TYR A 20 -37.99 -14.09 11.48
N GLY A 21 -38.50 -14.06 12.70
CA GLY A 21 -39.45 -15.04 13.21
C GLY A 21 -40.62 -14.29 13.83
N ASP A 22 -41.80 -14.45 13.24
CA ASP A 22 -43.03 -13.78 13.68
C ASP A 22 -44.04 -14.84 14.15
N HIS A 23 -44.69 -14.60 15.29
CA HIS A 23 -45.84 -15.39 15.73
C HIS A 23 -47.10 -14.83 15.08
N LEU A 24 -47.73 -15.59 14.19
CA LEU A 24 -48.91 -15.14 13.43
C LEU A 24 -50.21 -15.26 14.21
N GLY A 25 -50.31 -16.22 15.14
CA GLY A 25 -51.53 -16.46 15.90
C GLY A 25 -51.68 -17.91 16.30
N PHE A 26 -52.89 -18.25 16.75
CA PHE A 26 -53.24 -19.60 17.16
C PHE A 26 -54.39 -20.14 16.31
N ILE A 27 -54.36 -21.44 16.02
CA ILE A 27 -55.48 -22.15 15.37
C ILE A 27 -55.84 -23.38 16.19
N VAL A 28 -57.12 -23.73 16.23
CA VAL A 28 -57.58 -24.98 16.86
C VAL A 28 -57.87 -25.99 15.76
N THR A 29 -57.17 -27.11 15.78
CA THR A 29 -57.36 -28.18 14.79
C THR A 29 -56.95 -29.53 15.36
N ARG A 30 -57.28 -30.61 14.65
CA ARG A 30 -56.93 -31.97 15.04
C ARG A 30 -55.47 -32.25 14.73
N CYS A 31 -54.71 -32.67 15.74
CA CYS A 31 -53.31 -33.01 15.57
C CYS A 31 -53.14 -34.28 14.70
N PRO A 32 -52.34 -34.26 13.62
CA PRO A 32 -52.16 -35.43 12.77
C PRO A 32 -51.41 -36.57 13.49
N ASN A 33 -50.64 -36.26 14.54
CA ASN A 33 -49.86 -37.26 15.27
C ASN A 33 -50.66 -37.93 16.40
N CYS A 34 -51.26 -37.16 17.31
CA CYS A 34 -51.99 -37.70 18.47
C CYS A 34 -53.52 -37.76 18.31
N ARG A 35 -54.07 -37.24 17.20
CA ARG A 35 -55.51 -37.27 16.83
C ARG A 35 -56.47 -36.59 17.82
N SER A 36 -55.97 -35.81 18.77
CA SER A 36 -56.79 -34.93 19.60
C SER A 36 -56.87 -33.52 19.00
N ASP A 37 -57.96 -32.80 19.29
CA ASP A 37 -58.08 -31.39 18.93
C ASP A 37 -57.25 -30.56 19.89
N GLN A 38 -56.36 -29.72 19.35
CA GLN A 38 -55.38 -28.95 20.11
C GLN A 38 -55.24 -27.54 19.53
N VAL A 39 -54.73 -26.62 20.36
CA VAL A 39 -54.34 -25.28 19.94
C VAL A 39 -52.92 -25.32 19.39
N PHE A 40 -52.73 -24.88 18.15
CA PHE A 40 -51.42 -24.75 17.50
C PHE A 40 -51.01 -23.29 17.43
N ALA A 41 -49.79 -22.98 17.87
CA ALA A 41 -49.14 -21.71 17.60
C ALA A 41 -48.59 -21.72 16.18
N VAL A 42 -48.97 -20.73 15.38
CA VAL A 42 -48.51 -20.59 13.99
C VAL A 42 -47.38 -19.58 13.97
N HIS A 43 -46.19 -20.05 13.61
CA HIS A 43 -44.99 -19.24 13.46
C HIS A 43 -44.65 -19.08 11.98
N GLN A 44 -44.12 -17.93 11.61
CA GLN A 44 -43.56 -17.67 10.30
C GLN A 44 -42.08 -17.31 10.42
N GLU A 45 -41.22 -18.09 9.77
CA GLU A 45 -39.81 -17.79 9.64
C GLU A 45 -39.51 -17.24 8.25
N ARG A 46 -38.80 -16.11 8.18
CA ARG A 46 -38.35 -15.49 6.92
C ARG A 46 -36.85 -15.27 6.99
N ARG A 47 -36.14 -15.65 5.93
CA ARG A 47 -34.71 -15.36 5.76
C ARG A 47 -34.55 -14.30 4.68
N LYS A 48 -33.87 -13.20 4.99
CA LYS A 48 -33.65 -12.08 4.07
C LYS A 48 -32.16 -11.88 3.83
N LEU A 49 -31.76 -12.06 2.57
CA LEU A 49 -30.49 -11.57 2.06
C LEU A 49 -30.68 -10.17 1.47
N THR A 50 -29.87 -9.22 1.90
CA THR A 50 -29.87 -7.84 1.38
C THR A 50 -28.50 -7.56 0.78
N VAL A 51 -28.46 -7.09 -0.46
CA VAL A 51 -27.23 -6.73 -1.16
C VAL A 51 -27.32 -5.25 -1.53
N TYR A 52 -26.40 -4.44 -1.02
CA TYR A 52 -26.27 -3.04 -1.41
C TYR A 52 -25.17 -2.89 -2.46
N PHE A 53 -25.49 -2.18 -3.55
CA PHE A 53 -24.57 -1.85 -4.63
C PHE A 53 -24.25 -0.37 -4.54
N VAL A 54 -23.14 -0.03 -3.87
CA VAL A 54 -22.75 1.37 -3.63
C VAL A 54 -21.63 1.74 -4.60
N PRO A 55 -21.92 2.50 -5.68
CA PRO A 55 -20.88 2.98 -6.58
C PRO A 55 -20.05 4.05 -5.89
N THR A 56 -18.73 4.02 -6.11
CA THR A 56 -17.80 5.05 -5.62
C THR A 56 -17.16 5.76 -6.82
N ILE A 57 -17.43 7.05 -6.92
CA ILE A 57 -16.93 7.91 -8.01
C ILE A 57 -15.82 8.79 -7.46
N GLN A 58 -14.63 8.68 -8.04
CA GLN A 58 -13.51 9.56 -7.71
C GLN A 58 -13.67 10.89 -8.46
N TYR A 59 -13.93 11.98 -7.74
CA TYR A 59 -14.19 13.30 -8.34
C TYR A 59 -12.95 14.23 -8.33
N ARG A 60 -11.97 13.99 -7.45
CA ARG A 60 -10.76 14.79 -7.36
C ARG A 60 -9.58 13.94 -6.90
N VAL A 61 -8.49 13.99 -7.67
CA VAL A 61 -7.22 13.33 -7.33
C VAL A 61 -6.13 14.38 -7.27
N LYS A 62 -5.54 14.56 -6.09
CA LYS A 62 -4.40 15.45 -5.86
C LYS A 62 -3.16 14.61 -5.62
N GLN A 63 -2.04 15.02 -6.21
CA GLN A 63 -0.73 14.41 -5.95
C GLN A 63 0.15 15.42 -5.20
N TYR A 64 0.91 14.93 -4.22
CA TYR A 64 1.79 15.75 -3.41
C TYR A 64 3.20 15.17 -3.40
N MET A 65 4.20 16.03 -3.50
CA MET A 65 5.59 15.67 -3.19
C MET A 65 5.93 16.12 -1.78
N THR A 66 6.69 15.30 -1.05
CA THR A 66 7.16 15.63 0.31
C THR A 66 8.68 15.70 0.30
N CYS A 67 9.24 16.82 0.75
CA CYS A 67 10.69 16.93 0.92
C CYS A 67 11.14 16.17 2.17
N THR A 68 12.11 15.27 2.05
CA THR A 68 12.64 14.50 3.20
C THR A 68 13.49 15.35 4.16
N ARG A 69 14.02 16.48 3.68
CA ARG A 69 14.89 17.36 4.49
C ARG A 69 14.11 18.32 5.38
N CYS A 70 13.08 18.99 4.84
CA CYS A 70 12.30 19.99 5.57
C CYS A 70 10.84 19.58 5.84
N VAL A 71 10.42 18.39 5.40
CA VAL A 71 9.08 17.80 5.63
C VAL A 71 7.92 18.61 5.00
N THR A 72 8.23 19.64 4.21
CA THR A 72 7.22 20.44 3.52
C THR A 72 6.59 19.65 2.37
N ARG A 73 5.27 19.84 2.17
CA ARG A 73 4.49 19.17 1.12
C ARG A 73 4.04 20.18 0.07
N TYR A 74 4.23 19.83 -1.21
CA TYR A 74 3.82 20.66 -2.35
C TYR A 74 2.83 19.90 -3.23
N GLU A 75 1.72 20.53 -3.60
CA GLU A 75 0.78 19.98 -4.58
C GLU A 75 1.41 20.02 -5.98
N ILE A 76 1.35 18.91 -6.70
CA ILE A 76 1.88 18.79 -8.05
C ILE A 76 0.85 19.38 -9.03
N ALA A 77 1.27 20.41 -9.76
CA ALA A 77 0.47 21.01 -10.83
C ALA A 77 0.18 19.98 -11.94
N GLU A 78 -0.97 20.10 -12.61
CA GLU A 78 -1.45 19.10 -13.58
C GLU A 78 -0.44 18.89 -14.72
N GLU A 79 0.20 19.97 -15.16
CA GLU A 79 1.16 19.97 -16.27
C GLU A 79 2.44 19.19 -15.94
N LEU A 80 2.80 19.12 -14.65
CA LEU A 80 4.02 18.46 -14.19
C LEU A 80 3.80 16.98 -13.86
N LYS A 81 2.56 16.49 -13.85
CA LYS A 81 2.27 15.10 -13.48
C LYS A 81 2.88 14.09 -14.43
N THR A 82 2.91 14.38 -15.73
CA THR A 82 3.49 13.49 -16.76
C THR A 82 5.00 13.41 -16.62
N GLU A 83 5.67 14.56 -16.53
CA GLU A 83 7.14 14.64 -16.34
C GLU A 83 7.57 13.92 -15.06
N ILE A 84 6.82 14.09 -13.97
CA ILE A 84 7.10 13.40 -12.71
C ILE A 84 6.84 11.90 -12.85
N ALA A 85 5.77 11.48 -13.51
CA ALA A 85 5.44 10.06 -13.70
C ALA A 85 6.53 9.30 -14.46
N GLU A 86 7.15 9.93 -15.47
CA GLU A 86 8.28 9.34 -16.22
C GLU A 86 9.53 9.15 -15.35
N ARG A 87 9.70 9.97 -14.32
CA ARG A 87 10.84 9.92 -13.39
C ARG A 87 10.58 9.10 -12.14
N LEU A 88 9.36 8.58 -11.95
CA LEU A 88 9.05 7.74 -10.80
C LEU A 88 9.83 6.43 -10.90
N MET A 89 10.61 6.16 -9.86
CA MET A 89 11.34 4.91 -9.71
C MET A 89 10.66 4.03 -8.66
N THR A 90 10.78 2.71 -8.83
CA THR A 90 10.32 1.76 -7.82
C THR A 90 11.29 1.71 -6.63
N LYS A 91 10.85 1.15 -5.50
CA LYS A 91 11.71 0.96 -4.34
C LYS A 91 12.99 0.18 -4.69
N ASP A 92 12.87 -0.89 -5.49
CA ASP A 92 14.02 -1.71 -5.88
C ASP A 92 15.04 -0.93 -6.74
N GLN A 93 14.55 -0.03 -7.60
CA GLN A 93 15.42 0.85 -8.38
C GLN A 93 16.10 1.90 -7.51
N LEU A 94 15.37 2.46 -6.53
CA LEU A 94 15.93 3.40 -5.57
C LEU A 94 17.04 2.74 -4.73
N ASP A 95 16.81 1.52 -4.23
CA ASP A 95 17.79 0.80 -3.41
C ASP A 95 19.07 0.49 -4.19
N LYS A 96 18.97 0.21 -5.50
CA LYS A 96 20.14 0.06 -6.38
C LYS A 96 20.90 1.37 -6.57
N VAL A 97 20.20 2.47 -6.86
CA VAL A 97 20.82 3.80 -7.01
C VAL A 97 21.49 4.23 -5.71
N LEU A 98 20.84 4.02 -4.57
CA LEU A 98 21.45 4.26 -3.26
C LEU A 98 22.64 3.35 -3.01
N GLY A 99 22.58 2.08 -3.43
CA GLY A 99 23.69 1.12 -3.38
C GLY A 99 24.90 1.55 -4.22
N GLU A 100 24.68 2.15 -5.38
CA GLU A 100 25.73 2.71 -6.24
C GLU A 100 26.31 4.02 -5.67
N LEU A 101 25.46 4.88 -5.09
CA LEU A 101 25.89 6.14 -4.47
C LEU A 101 26.61 5.93 -3.13
N SER A 102 26.20 4.91 -2.36
CA SER A 102 26.87 4.48 -1.13
C SER A 102 28.06 3.56 -1.40
N GLY A 103 28.04 2.88 -2.55
CA GLY A 103 29.14 2.16 -3.18
C GLY A 103 30.15 3.10 -3.84
N GLY A 104 30.46 4.23 -3.19
CA GLY A 104 31.69 4.94 -3.46
C GLY A 104 32.82 3.93 -3.49
N THR A 105 33.47 3.83 -4.64
CA THR A 105 34.70 3.09 -4.88
C THR A 105 35.62 3.20 -3.65
N PRO A 106 36.27 2.13 -3.15
CA PRO A 106 37.50 2.31 -2.40
C PRO A 106 38.56 2.83 -3.38
N LEU A 107 38.43 4.08 -3.83
CA LEU A 107 39.48 4.82 -4.51
C LEU A 107 40.46 5.29 -3.45
N THR A 108 41.19 4.34 -2.89
CA THR A 108 42.48 4.61 -2.27
C THR A 108 43.18 3.28 -2.13
N THR A 109 43.91 2.87 -3.17
CA THR A 109 45.24 2.32 -2.88
C THR A 109 45.93 3.43 -2.09
N PRO A 110 46.15 3.29 -0.77
CA PRO A 110 46.68 4.38 0.02
C PRO A 110 47.99 4.85 -0.64
N SER A 111 48.11 6.12 -0.98
CA SER A 111 49.35 6.68 -1.50
C SER A 111 50.12 7.33 -0.36
N CYS A 112 51.45 7.26 -0.42
CA CYS A 112 52.30 7.91 0.58
C CYS A 112 52.16 9.42 0.47
N LEU A 113 51.88 10.12 1.58
CA LEU A 113 51.73 11.58 1.61
C LEU A 113 53.03 12.35 1.34
N VAL A 114 54.19 11.67 1.40
CA VAL A 114 55.50 12.29 1.22
C VAL A 114 56.08 12.05 -0.18
N CYS A 115 55.93 10.86 -0.74
CA CYS A 115 56.53 10.50 -2.03
C CYS A 115 55.53 10.03 -3.09
N SER A 116 54.23 9.99 -2.76
CA SER A 116 53.14 9.62 -3.67
C SER A 116 53.17 8.18 -4.21
N SER A 117 54.04 7.31 -3.69
CA SER A 117 54.08 5.89 -4.08
C SER A 117 52.83 5.15 -3.64
N SER A 118 52.33 4.20 -4.44
CA SER A 118 51.23 3.32 -4.06
C SER A 118 51.63 2.39 -2.91
N LEU A 119 50.73 2.22 -1.94
CA LEU A 119 50.94 1.40 -0.75
C LEU A 119 49.92 0.25 -0.70
N ASN A 120 50.40 -0.91 -0.28
CA ASN A 120 49.59 -2.07 0.03
C ASN A 120 49.09 -2.00 1.48
N ALA A 121 47.93 -2.60 1.76
CA ALA A 121 47.34 -2.61 3.10
C ALA A 121 48.26 -3.31 4.13
N GLY A 122 48.48 -2.67 5.28
CA GLY A 122 49.19 -3.25 6.44
C GLY A 122 50.68 -2.87 6.61
N MET A 123 51.22 -1.94 5.82
CA MET A 123 52.61 -1.48 5.96
C MET A 123 52.76 -0.40 7.05
N LYS A 124 53.77 -0.54 7.94
CA LYS A 124 54.09 0.45 9.01
C LYS A 124 54.96 1.62 8.52
N TYR A 125 55.71 1.41 7.44
CA TYR A 125 56.64 2.39 6.87
C TYR A 125 56.59 2.34 5.34
N CYS A 126 56.79 3.47 4.68
CA CYS A 126 56.86 3.55 3.22
C CYS A 126 58.21 2.98 2.71
N PRO A 127 58.22 2.03 1.75
CA PRO A 127 59.45 1.42 1.24
C PRO A 127 60.30 2.35 0.36
N GLN A 128 59.75 3.48 -0.11
CA GLN A 128 60.44 4.41 -1.00
C GLN A 128 61.07 5.60 -0.28
N CYS A 129 60.43 6.12 0.77
CA CYS A 129 60.92 7.32 1.49
C CYS A 129 61.14 7.11 2.99
N GLY A 130 60.83 5.93 3.55
CA GLY A 130 61.03 5.61 4.97
C GLY A 130 60.06 6.30 5.94
N THR A 131 59.11 7.11 5.44
CA THR A 131 58.11 7.78 6.29
C THR A 131 57.18 6.76 6.94
N ARG A 132 56.91 6.94 8.24
CA ARG A 132 55.96 6.12 8.99
C ARG A 132 54.54 6.38 8.48
N LEU A 133 53.84 5.30 8.14
CA LEU A 133 52.43 5.31 7.76
C LEU A 133 51.64 5.06 9.05
N ILE A 134 50.65 5.90 9.34
CA ILE A 134 49.94 5.97 10.63
C ILE A 134 49.25 4.63 10.93
#